data_AF-A0AAV5AKM4-F1
#
_entry.id   AF-A0AAV5AKM4-F1
#
_cell.length_a   1.000
_cell.length_b   1.000
_cell.length_c   1.000
_cell.angle_alpha   90.00
_cell.angle_beta   90.00
_cell.angle_gamma   90.00
#
_symmetry.space_group_name_H-M   'P 1'
#
loop_
_entity.id
_entity.type
_entity.pdbx_description
1 polymer ?
#
loop_
_entity_poly.entity_id
_entity_poly.type
_entity_poly.pdbx_seq_one_letter_code
_entity_poly.pdbx_strand_id
1 'polypeptide(L)'
;MQQLPQDLLLQIYIDHLLDSQYQQLDHFFHEFTKTPSIWLSLLQRLKLLLPPGQPIVKGALGHHTAEYLISRSMRFQQKWRWDYNPLPGYYKFDCPKRVLSIVSLPGGKHMISVHDEGDTENTVQNVIIVWDMSFRGRRNHAIIAVLRLGASIHRLQARYALVGGHISLVIAYVQSPSEDSLSRITTVTVKYAHLALLNETSRLSSDSRAYEEFMQNSPGPFENLFNNSTQHSVGAISLSEINGLPILAVVHRSRTIVIYHLISRTRSTLRLLPLPDYGEWRHSIWNIKLLSSQEHVFVIRTLINPALDADDYTPIAFELYNFPPADGSCDDEEDHDCDHDVDDDRPQNHPVQFGTIMDYIVESCCISDGEASWNFRTHPDPDIPMLHMFSRSSPPPLSVFLTTKEKRGFIHFLMPPENKSPENHGYYYKLPATVHARYEWQDREAPIIFPGAYHSIVAMRSPPPQPLRGISVLQLCAYRTESYEFSGPKDINYYNPRSDDALPGSDEMGVDIPMAIGGTESLRNRAMKYPALPDLLAQSMRQGTRSLQFDEWLGRLFIVTSNDPDTIHVLDWSL
;
A
#
# COMPACT_ATOMS: atom_id res chain seq x y z
N MET A 1 25.68 -15.63 33.70
CA MET A 1 24.57 -15.49 32.72
C MET A 1 23.72 -16.75 32.61
N GLN A 2 24.28 -17.96 32.61
CA GLN A 2 23.51 -19.22 32.50
C GLN A 2 22.46 -19.50 33.60
N GLN A 3 22.49 -18.76 34.72
CA GLN A 3 21.52 -18.88 35.81
C GLN A 3 20.37 -17.86 35.73
N LEU A 4 20.39 -16.95 34.75
CA LEU A 4 19.32 -15.97 34.61
C LEU A 4 18.08 -16.62 33.99
N PRO A 5 16.87 -16.28 34.46
CA PRO A 5 15.62 -16.63 33.79
C PRO A 5 15.65 -16.24 32.32
N GLN A 6 15.05 -17.08 31.46
CA GLN A 6 15.01 -16.88 30.01
C GLN A 6 14.48 -15.49 29.61
N ASP A 7 13.54 -14.95 30.37
CA ASP A 7 12.98 -13.61 30.17
C ASP A 7 13.99 -12.48 30.40
N LEU A 8 14.85 -12.61 31.41
CA LEU A 8 15.89 -11.61 31.70
C LEU A 8 17.03 -11.70 30.68
N LEU A 9 17.40 -12.92 30.25
CA LEU A 9 18.36 -13.11 29.15
C LEU A 9 17.85 -12.49 27.86
N LEU A 10 16.55 -12.64 27.57
CA LEU A 10 15.92 -12.01 26.43
C LEU A 10 15.96 -10.49 26.52
N GLN A 11 15.61 -9.90 27.67
CA GLN A 11 15.67 -8.45 27.87
C GLN A 11 17.09 -7.90 27.66
N ILE A 12 18.09 -8.53 28.27
CA ILE A 12 19.50 -8.16 28.09
C ILE A 12 19.90 -8.27 26.61
N TYR A 13 19.48 -9.35 25.94
CA TYR A 13 19.75 -9.53 24.51
C TYR A 13 19.09 -8.44 23.66
N ILE A 14 17.86 -8.00 23.96
CA ILE A 14 17.19 -6.88 23.25
C ILE A 14 17.96 -5.58 23.42
N ASP A 15 18.34 -5.27 24.67
CA ASP A 15 19.04 -4.03 25.00
C ASP A 15 20.40 -3.94 24.29
N HIS A 16 21.00 -5.10 23.97
CA HIS A 16 22.27 -5.22 23.26
C HIS A 16 22.14 -5.67 21.79
N LEU A 17 20.94 -5.92 21.26
CA LEU A 17 20.71 -6.50 19.92
C LEU A 17 21.26 -5.64 18.78
N LEU A 18 21.41 -4.35 19.06
CA LEU A 18 21.86 -3.33 18.12
C LEU A 18 23.37 -3.12 18.16
N ASP A 19 24.03 -3.61 19.19
CA ASP A 19 25.47 -3.52 19.33
C ASP A 19 26.10 -4.76 18.69
N SER A 20 26.62 -4.60 17.48
CA SER A 20 27.20 -5.68 16.67
C SER A 20 28.34 -6.41 17.38
N GLN A 21 28.93 -5.81 18.43
CA GLN A 21 29.98 -6.43 19.24
C GLN A 21 29.46 -7.61 20.08
N TYR A 22 28.19 -7.61 20.49
CA TYR A 22 27.65 -8.68 21.35
C TYR A 22 27.40 -10.00 20.63
N GLN A 23 27.19 -9.98 19.31
CA GLN A 23 27.03 -11.22 18.52
C GLN A 23 28.32 -12.06 18.47
N GLN A 24 29.48 -11.45 18.76
CA GLN A 24 30.78 -12.12 18.70
C GLN A 24 31.29 -12.63 20.05
N LEU A 25 30.63 -12.27 21.17
CA LEU A 25 31.23 -12.39 22.50
C LEU A 25 30.92 -13.69 23.25
N ASP A 26 29.89 -14.47 22.87
CA ASP A 26 29.61 -15.75 23.54
C ASP A 26 28.84 -16.74 22.64
N HIS A 27 29.39 -17.95 22.46
CA HIS A 27 28.72 -19.07 21.78
C HIS A 27 27.36 -19.38 22.42
N PHE A 28 27.22 -19.15 23.73
CA PHE A 28 25.95 -19.33 24.43
C PHE A 28 24.83 -18.44 23.86
N PHE A 29 25.07 -17.15 23.64
CA PHE A 29 24.06 -16.26 23.07
C PHE A 29 23.71 -16.64 21.62
N HIS A 30 24.70 -17.08 20.85
CA HIS A 30 24.46 -17.56 19.49
C HIS A 30 23.58 -18.82 19.46
N GLU A 31 23.77 -19.76 20.37
CA GLU A 31 22.88 -20.92 20.49
C GLU A 31 21.51 -20.54 21.06
N PHE A 32 21.47 -19.60 22.00
CA PHE A 32 20.22 -19.09 22.56
C PHE A 32 19.35 -18.50 21.45
N THR A 33 19.89 -17.65 20.58
CA THR A 33 19.15 -17.03 19.47
C THR A 33 18.69 -18.02 18.41
N LYS A 34 19.18 -19.27 18.39
CA LYS A 34 18.64 -20.30 17.49
C LYS A 34 17.27 -20.82 17.94
N THR A 35 16.86 -20.57 19.18
CA THR A 35 15.59 -21.08 19.74
C THR A 35 14.39 -20.25 19.25
N PRO A 36 13.46 -20.81 18.45
CA PRO A 36 12.35 -20.04 17.86
C PRO A 36 11.39 -19.43 18.89
N SER A 37 11.18 -20.10 20.04
CA SER A 37 10.29 -19.64 21.10
C SER A 37 10.70 -18.29 21.69
N ILE A 38 12.00 -17.98 21.67
CA ILE A 38 12.54 -16.70 22.14
C ILE A 38 12.10 -15.58 21.20
N TRP A 39 12.24 -15.79 19.89
CA TRP A 39 11.81 -14.82 18.89
C TRP A 39 10.30 -14.62 18.93
N LEU A 40 9.51 -15.68 19.11
CA LEU A 40 8.06 -15.57 19.27
C LEU A 40 7.68 -14.76 20.52
N SER A 41 8.30 -15.06 21.67
CA SER A 41 8.10 -14.29 22.92
C SER A 41 8.52 -12.82 22.74
N LEU A 42 9.61 -12.59 22.03
CA LEU A 42 10.10 -11.26 21.73
C LEU A 42 9.11 -10.47 20.85
N LEU A 43 8.65 -11.06 19.76
CA LEU A 43 7.67 -10.46 18.85
C LEU A 43 6.36 -10.09 19.56
N GLN A 44 5.95 -10.88 20.55
CA GLN A 44 4.78 -10.59 21.38
C GLN A 44 4.98 -9.39 22.32
N ARG A 45 6.22 -9.10 22.73
CA ARG A 45 6.56 -8.03 23.67
C ARG A 45 6.98 -6.73 22.98
N LEU A 46 7.53 -6.81 21.78
CA LEU A 46 8.09 -5.67 21.06
C LEU A 46 6.99 -4.71 20.58
N LYS A 47 7.16 -3.43 20.93
CA LYS A 47 6.36 -2.32 20.41
C LYS A 47 6.98 -1.76 19.13
N LEU A 48 7.21 -2.63 18.17
CA LEU A 48 7.83 -2.28 16.89
C LEU A 48 6.84 -2.40 15.75
N LEU A 49 7.06 -1.57 14.74
CA LEU A 49 6.48 -1.76 13.43
C LEU A 49 7.20 -2.91 12.75
N LEU A 50 6.64 -4.10 12.89
CA LEU A 50 7.12 -5.27 12.19
C LEU A 50 6.66 -5.20 10.74
N PRO A 51 7.52 -5.46 9.75
CA PRO A 51 7.06 -5.68 8.39
C PRO A 51 6.00 -6.80 8.39
N PRO A 52 5.05 -6.78 7.45
CA PRO A 52 4.23 -7.95 7.23
C PRO A 52 5.13 -9.16 7.06
N GLY A 53 4.73 -10.27 7.67
CA GLY A 53 5.43 -11.52 7.56
C GLY A 53 5.54 -11.78 6.07
N GLN A 54 6.76 -11.95 5.60
CA GLN A 54 6.93 -12.43 4.24
C GLN A 54 6.14 -13.74 4.18
N PRO A 55 5.37 -14.00 3.12
CA PRO A 55 4.72 -15.28 2.96
C PRO A 55 5.82 -16.36 2.85
N ILE A 56 6.14 -16.96 3.99
CA ILE A 56 7.16 -17.99 4.13
C ILE A 56 6.49 -19.30 3.71
N VAL A 57 7.07 -19.94 2.71
CA VAL A 57 6.67 -21.29 2.29
C VAL A 57 6.99 -22.24 3.44
N LYS A 58 5.98 -23.03 3.83
CA LYS A 58 5.96 -24.11 4.85
C LYS A 58 7.29 -24.35 5.58
N GLY A 59 7.32 -23.97 6.84
CA GLY A 59 8.45 -24.14 7.76
C GLY A 59 8.41 -23.04 8.81
N ALA A 60 8.58 -23.40 10.09
CA ALA A 60 8.62 -22.45 11.19
C ALA A 60 9.47 -21.23 10.84
N LEU A 61 9.02 -20.02 11.21
CA LEU A 61 9.77 -18.78 11.08
C LEU A 61 11.21 -19.03 11.53
N GLY A 62 12.11 -19.20 10.56
CA GLY A 62 13.49 -19.53 10.86
C GLY A 62 14.07 -18.43 11.75
N HIS A 63 14.80 -18.80 12.79
CA HIS A 63 15.36 -17.83 13.73
C HIS A 63 16.10 -16.69 13.02
N HIS A 64 16.86 -16.98 11.96
CA HIS A 64 17.50 -15.96 11.11
C HIS A 64 16.52 -14.98 10.45
N THR A 65 15.35 -15.44 10.01
CA THR A 65 14.34 -14.58 9.41
C THR A 65 13.69 -13.70 10.47
N ALA A 66 13.37 -14.26 11.64
CA ALA A 66 12.84 -13.50 12.77
C ALA A 66 13.83 -12.41 13.21
N GLU A 67 15.09 -12.81 13.44
CA GLU A 67 16.19 -11.92 13.82
C GLU A 67 16.38 -10.81 12.81
N TYR A 68 16.42 -11.15 11.51
CA TYR A 68 16.57 -10.18 10.44
C TYR A 68 15.44 -9.15 10.43
N LEU A 69 14.19 -9.59 10.50
CA LEU A 69 13.02 -8.70 10.45
C LEU A 69 12.96 -7.80 11.68
N ILE A 70 13.19 -8.34 12.88
CA ILE A 70 13.22 -7.56 14.12
C ILE A 70 14.37 -6.56 14.11
N SER A 71 15.58 -6.99 13.75
CA SER A 71 16.75 -6.11 13.68
C SER A 71 16.51 -4.96 12.72
N ARG A 72 15.94 -5.23 11.54
CA ARG A 72 15.60 -4.18 10.56
C ARG A 72 14.53 -3.23 11.07
N SER A 73 13.45 -3.75 11.65
CA SER A 73 12.41 -2.91 12.27
C SER A 73 12.98 -2.01 13.37
N MET A 74 13.83 -2.55 14.25
CA MET A 74 14.47 -1.77 15.31
C MET A 74 15.34 -0.66 14.74
N ARG A 75 16.23 -0.98 13.80
CA ARG A 75 17.13 0.01 13.18
C ARG A 75 16.35 1.09 12.44
N PHE A 76 15.37 0.70 11.65
CA PHE A 76 14.48 1.62 10.94
C PHE A 76 13.79 2.57 11.92
N GLN A 77 13.13 2.04 12.95
CA GLN A 77 12.41 2.83 13.93
C GLN A 77 13.35 3.73 14.76
N GLN A 78 14.56 3.29 15.06
CA GLN A 78 15.57 4.12 15.74
C GLN A 78 16.03 5.29 14.88
N LYS A 79 16.43 5.03 13.64
CA LYS A 79 16.83 6.09 12.70
C LYS A 79 15.71 7.10 12.46
N TRP A 80 14.46 6.63 12.43
CA TRP A 80 13.29 7.49 12.26
C TRP A 80 12.86 8.21 13.54
N ARG A 81 13.25 7.72 14.72
CA ARG A 81 13.01 8.39 16.01
C ARG A 81 14.03 9.48 16.30
N TRP A 82 15.30 9.28 15.98
CA TRP A 82 16.36 10.25 16.28
C TRP A 82 16.13 11.60 15.60
N ASP A 83 16.34 12.70 16.33
CA ASP A 83 16.21 14.06 15.79
C ASP A 83 17.29 14.38 14.75
N TYR A 84 18.46 13.77 14.91
CA TYR A 84 19.47 13.72 13.88
C TYR A 84 19.01 12.81 12.74
N ASN A 85 19.25 13.23 11.50
CA ASN A 85 18.84 12.48 10.32
C ASN A 85 20.01 11.64 9.77
N PRO A 86 20.17 10.38 10.23
CA PRO A 86 21.27 9.55 9.75
C PRO A 86 21.13 9.30 8.25
N LEU A 87 22.27 9.33 7.56
CA LEU A 87 22.35 8.91 6.17
C LEU A 87 21.77 7.49 6.04
N PRO A 88 20.76 7.26 5.18
CA PRO A 88 20.31 5.91 4.88
C PRO A 88 21.46 5.13 4.22
N GLY A 89 21.45 3.81 4.38
CA GLY A 89 22.29 2.95 3.56
C GLY A 89 21.94 3.19 2.09
N TYR A 90 22.95 3.30 1.24
CA TYR A 90 22.76 3.61 -0.17
C TYR A 90 23.38 2.52 -1.04
N TYR A 91 22.59 1.96 -1.93
CA TYR A 91 23.06 1.07 -2.98
C TYR A 91 22.23 1.29 -4.25
N LYS A 92 22.75 0.82 -5.38
CA LYS A 92 22.05 0.88 -6.65
C LYS A 92 22.28 -0.40 -7.44
N PHE A 93 21.41 -0.67 -8.39
CA PHE A 93 21.56 -1.79 -9.29
C PHE A 93 20.99 -1.49 -10.67
N ASP A 94 21.65 -2.07 -11.67
CA ASP A 94 21.30 -1.89 -13.06
C ASP A 94 20.11 -2.79 -13.42
N CYS A 95 19.23 -2.25 -14.26
CA CYS A 95 18.07 -2.89 -14.80
C CYS A 95 18.32 -3.28 -16.26
N PRO A 96 17.70 -4.36 -16.77
CA PRO A 96 17.88 -4.75 -18.18
C PRO A 96 17.35 -3.72 -19.18
N LYS A 97 16.41 -2.87 -18.75
CA LYS A 97 15.62 -1.96 -19.57
C LYS A 97 15.21 -0.73 -18.77
N ARG A 98 14.78 0.32 -19.48
CA ARG A 98 14.29 1.59 -18.94
C ARG A 98 13.11 1.38 -18.00
N VAL A 99 13.24 1.77 -16.73
CA VAL A 99 12.18 1.66 -15.73
C VAL A 99 11.16 2.79 -15.90
N LEU A 100 9.88 2.43 -15.95
CA LEU A 100 8.73 3.33 -16.04
C LEU A 100 8.04 3.53 -14.69
N SER A 101 7.82 2.46 -13.94
CA SER A 101 7.20 2.50 -12.61
C SER A 101 7.71 1.39 -11.71
N ILE A 102 7.60 1.60 -10.39
CA ILE A 102 7.97 0.64 -9.35
C ILE A 102 6.80 0.50 -8.38
N VAL A 103 6.52 -0.74 -7.97
CA VAL A 103 5.57 -1.07 -6.90
C VAL A 103 6.27 -2.01 -5.92
N SER A 104 6.26 -1.67 -4.64
CA SER A 104 6.80 -2.53 -3.59
C SER A 104 5.67 -3.34 -2.96
N LEU A 105 5.90 -4.63 -2.75
CA LEU A 105 4.94 -5.46 -2.05
C LEU A 105 5.11 -5.35 -0.54
N PRO A 106 4.01 -5.55 0.23
CA PRO A 106 4.08 -5.51 1.68
C PRO A 106 5.21 -6.41 2.22
N GLY A 107 6.02 -5.86 3.14
CA GLY A 107 7.13 -6.59 3.79
C GLY A 107 8.40 -6.62 2.95
N GLY A 108 8.37 -5.96 1.79
CA GLY A 108 9.51 -5.60 0.98
C GLY A 108 10.34 -6.76 0.47
N LYS A 109 9.86 -8.00 0.55
CA LYS A 109 10.55 -9.15 -0.05
C LYS A 109 10.62 -8.98 -1.56
N HIS A 110 9.49 -8.66 -2.16
CA HIS A 110 9.37 -8.54 -3.60
C HIS A 110 9.12 -7.09 -3.98
N MET A 111 9.70 -6.70 -5.10
CA MET A 111 9.44 -5.45 -5.78
C MET A 111 9.06 -5.77 -7.21
N ILE A 112 8.14 -5.00 -7.78
CA ILE A 112 7.77 -5.07 -9.18
C ILE A 112 8.23 -3.79 -9.85
N SER A 113 8.79 -3.90 -11.04
CA SER A 113 9.00 -2.74 -11.91
C SER A 113 8.41 -3.00 -13.29
N VAL A 114 7.88 -1.93 -13.87
CA VAL A 114 7.43 -1.90 -15.26
C VAL A 114 8.55 -1.25 -16.06
N HIS A 115 8.94 -1.89 -17.16
CA HIS A 115 9.98 -1.42 -18.06
C HIS A 115 9.41 -1.17 -19.45
N ASP A 116 10.03 -0.22 -20.14
CA ASP A 116 9.85 -0.02 -21.57
C ASP A 116 10.72 -1.03 -22.32
N GLU A 117 10.11 -1.89 -23.12
CA GLU A 117 10.84 -2.95 -23.83
C GLU A 117 11.70 -2.40 -24.96
N GLY A 118 11.30 -1.25 -25.54
CA GLY A 118 12.00 -0.46 -26.56
C GLY A 118 12.75 -1.24 -27.65
N ASP A 119 12.25 -1.26 -28.89
CA ASP A 119 13.07 -1.30 -30.13
C ASP A 119 12.28 -1.46 -31.45
N THR A 120 10.97 -1.71 -31.42
CA THR A 120 10.16 -1.76 -32.65
C THR A 120 9.53 -0.41 -32.92
N GLU A 121 9.88 0.22 -34.06
CA GLU A 121 9.54 1.61 -34.42
C GLU A 121 8.08 2.04 -34.19
N ASN A 122 7.11 1.12 -34.05
CA ASN A 122 5.70 1.46 -33.92
C ASN A 122 4.91 0.78 -32.78
N THR A 123 5.50 -0.05 -31.90
CA THR A 123 4.72 -0.70 -30.83
C THR A 123 5.35 -0.54 -29.46
N VAL A 124 4.67 0.20 -28.57
CA VAL A 124 5.03 0.31 -27.15
C VAL A 124 4.75 -1.02 -26.46
N GLN A 125 5.82 -1.75 -26.18
CA GLN A 125 5.77 -2.99 -25.41
C GLN A 125 6.30 -2.73 -24.01
N ASN A 126 5.55 -3.15 -23.00
CA ASN A 126 5.95 -3.05 -21.61
C ASN A 126 6.32 -4.43 -21.07
N VAL A 127 7.29 -4.47 -20.17
CA VAL A 127 7.66 -5.69 -19.44
C VAL A 127 7.50 -5.46 -17.95
N ILE A 128 6.81 -6.35 -17.26
CA ILE A 128 6.80 -6.41 -15.81
C ILE A 128 7.92 -7.35 -15.34
N ILE A 129 8.79 -6.85 -14.46
CA ILE A 129 9.86 -7.63 -13.83
C ILE A 129 9.58 -7.72 -12.33
N VAL A 130 9.67 -8.94 -11.78
CA VAL A 130 9.59 -9.18 -10.34
C VAL A 130 10.98 -9.44 -9.80
N TRP A 131 11.31 -8.73 -8.73
CA TRP A 131 12.59 -8.76 -8.04
C TRP A 131 12.42 -9.38 -6.66
N ASP A 132 13.30 -10.29 -6.27
CA ASP A 132 13.53 -10.65 -4.88
C ASP A 132 14.56 -9.68 -4.28
N MET A 133 14.12 -8.83 -3.37
CA MET A 133 14.89 -7.81 -2.65
C MET A 133 15.47 -8.32 -1.31
N SER A 134 15.36 -9.63 -1.06
CA SER A 134 15.89 -10.34 0.12
C SER A 134 17.00 -11.34 -0.25
N PHE A 135 17.43 -11.36 -1.51
CA PHE A 135 18.44 -12.28 -2.01
C PHE A 135 19.72 -12.21 -1.15
N ARG A 136 20.15 -13.37 -0.65
CA ARG A 136 21.34 -13.48 0.21
C ARG A 136 22.57 -13.60 -0.67
N GLY A 137 23.53 -12.68 -0.52
CA GLY A 137 24.80 -12.73 -1.23
C GLY A 137 25.48 -11.37 -1.33
N ARG A 138 26.37 -11.22 -2.32
CA ARG A 138 26.96 -9.91 -2.64
C ARG A 138 25.96 -8.93 -3.28
N ARG A 139 24.83 -9.44 -3.78
CA ARG A 139 23.77 -8.64 -4.42
C ARG A 139 22.54 -8.63 -3.50
N ASN A 140 21.98 -7.44 -3.29
CA ASN A 140 20.77 -7.23 -2.47
C ASN A 140 19.46 -7.44 -3.27
N HIS A 141 19.53 -8.00 -4.47
CA HIS A 141 18.39 -8.18 -5.37
C HIS A 141 18.66 -9.34 -6.36
N ALA A 142 17.59 -9.94 -6.88
CA ALA A 142 17.61 -10.86 -8.02
C ALA A 142 16.31 -10.74 -8.82
N ILE A 143 16.37 -10.81 -10.14
CA ILE A 143 15.16 -10.98 -10.95
C ILE A 143 14.69 -12.42 -10.76
N ILE A 144 13.38 -12.63 -10.54
CA ILE A 144 12.82 -13.97 -10.30
C ILE A 144 11.67 -14.30 -11.25
N ALA A 145 11.10 -13.31 -11.92
CA ALA A 145 10.09 -13.52 -12.95
C ALA A 145 10.01 -12.33 -13.90
N VAL A 146 9.59 -12.60 -15.13
CA VAL A 146 9.34 -11.60 -16.17
C VAL A 146 8.01 -11.90 -16.85
N LEU A 147 7.22 -10.87 -17.06
CA LEU A 147 5.94 -10.90 -17.75
C LEU A 147 5.96 -9.85 -18.87
N ARG A 148 6.03 -10.33 -20.12
CA ARG A 148 6.01 -9.47 -21.32
C ARG A 148 4.58 -9.11 -21.69
N LEU A 149 4.35 -7.87 -22.11
CA LEU A 149 3.03 -7.34 -22.41
C LEU A 149 3.02 -6.70 -23.80
N GLY A 150 1.96 -6.97 -24.55
CA GLY A 150 1.76 -6.37 -25.88
C GLY A 150 1.21 -4.95 -25.87
N ALA A 151 1.12 -4.28 -24.72
CA ALA A 151 0.56 -2.93 -24.62
C ALA A 151 1.12 -2.15 -23.42
N SER A 152 1.03 -0.82 -23.49
CA SER A 152 1.43 0.08 -22.41
C SER A 152 0.52 -0.06 -21.18
N ILE A 153 1.12 -0.02 -20.00
CA ILE A 153 0.42 -0.01 -18.71
C ILE A 153 0.36 1.41 -18.18
N HIS A 154 -0.81 1.86 -17.76
CA HIS A 154 -0.96 3.15 -17.07
C HIS A 154 -1.27 3.01 -15.57
N ARG A 155 -1.82 1.87 -15.13
CA ARG A 155 -2.07 1.55 -13.71
C ARG A 155 -1.62 0.14 -13.39
N LEU A 156 -0.95 -0.01 -12.26
CA LEU A 156 -0.50 -1.29 -11.74
C LEU A 156 -0.70 -1.32 -10.23
N GLN A 157 -1.24 -2.42 -9.73
CA GLN A 157 -1.27 -2.75 -8.32
C GLN A 157 -0.86 -4.20 -8.15
N ALA A 158 -0.11 -4.48 -7.10
CA ALA A 158 0.29 -5.84 -6.80
C ALA A 158 0.19 -6.11 -5.31
N ARG A 159 -0.26 -7.31 -4.97
CA ARG A 159 -0.39 -7.79 -3.59
C ARG A 159 -0.10 -9.28 -3.54
N TYR A 160 0.16 -9.77 -2.34
CA TYR A 160 0.00 -11.19 -2.10
C TYR A 160 -1.48 -11.47 -1.87
N ALA A 161 -1.97 -12.60 -2.37
CA ALA A 161 -3.31 -13.09 -2.06
C ALA A 161 -3.39 -14.61 -2.24
N LEU A 162 -4.45 -15.22 -1.73
CA LEU A 162 -4.73 -16.63 -1.98
C LEU A 162 -5.33 -16.87 -3.36
N VAL A 163 -4.74 -17.80 -4.09
CA VAL A 163 -5.28 -18.30 -5.36
C VAL A 163 -5.21 -19.82 -5.32
N GLY A 164 -6.37 -20.48 -5.37
CA GLY A 164 -6.45 -21.94 -5.26
C GLY A 164 -5.88 -22.50 -3.95
N GLY A 165 -6.00 -21.77 -2.83
CA GLY A 165 -5.45 -22.17 -1.53
C GLY A 165 -3.94 -21.97 -1.38
N HIS A 166 -3.27 -21.39 -2.37
CA HIS A 166 -1.84 -21.09 -2.35
C HIS A 166 -1.61 -19.58 -2.29
N ILE A 167 -0.68 -19.13 -1.43
CA ILE A 167 -0.25 -17.73 -1.47
C ILE A 167 0.47 -17.47 -2.78
N SER A 168 -0.04 -16.47 -3.50
CA SER A 168 0.44 -16.07 -4.81
C SER A 168 0.74 -14.59 -4.82
N LEU A 169 1.69 -14.19 -5.65
CA LEU A 169 1.84 -12.81 -6.06
C LEU A 169 0.77 -12.51 -7.11
N VAL A 170 -0.17 -11.62 -6.82
CA VAL A 170 -1.25 -11.22 -7.73
C VAL A 170 -0.97 -9.80 -8.22
N ILE A 171 -1.00 -9.61 -9.54
CA ILE A 171 -0.70 -8.34 -10.22
C ILE A 171 -1.91 -7.96 -11.05
N ALA A 172 -2.56 -6.86 -10.67
CA ALA A 172 -3.63 -6.23 -11.44
C ALA A 172 -3.06 -5.02 -12.19
N TYR A 173 -3.34 -4.93 -13.49
CA TYR A 173 -2.90 -3.80 -14.28
C TYR A 173 -3.94 -3.43 -15.34
N VAL A 174 -3.89 -2.17 -15.75
CA VAL A 174 -4.75 -1.61 -16.77
C VAL A 174 -3.90 -1.20 -17.97
N GLN A 175 -4.23 -1.74 -19.12
CA GLN A 175 -3.58 -1.46 -20.39
C GLN A 175 -4.29 -0.32 -21.09
N SER A 176 -3.51 0.61 -21.63
CA SER A 176 -4.05 1.66 -22.50
C SER A 176 -4.58 1.04 -23.80
N PRO A 177 -5.62 1.62 -24.41
CA PRO A 177 -6.02 1.22 -25.76
C PRO A 177 -4.84 1.34 -26.72
N SER A 178 -4.70 0.38 -27.62
CA SER A 178 -3.69 0.45 -28.67
C SER A 178 -4.01 1.63 -29.59
N GLU A 179 -2.99 2.38 -30.03
CA GLU A 179 -3.21 3.50 -30.95
C GLU A 179 -3.82 3.05 -32.29
N ASP A 180 -3.54 1.79 -32.69
CA ASP A 180 -4.04 1.19 -33.93
C ASP A 180 -5.49 0.68 -33.83
N SER A 181 -6.04 0.53 -32.62
CA SER A 181 -7.42 0.09 -32.45
C SER A 181 -8.38 1.28 -32.55
N LEU A 182 -9.19 1.31 -33.61
CA LEU A 182 -10.32 2.23 -33.77
C LEU A 182 -11.26 2.21 -32.55
N SER A 183 -11.29 1.08 -31.83
CA SER A 183 -11.99 0.94 -30.58
C SER A 183 -11.09 1.34 -29.40
N ARG A 184 -11.51 2.34 -28.61
CA ARG A 184 -10.83 2.77 -27.37
C ARG A 184 -11.02 1.74 -26.24
N ILE A 185 -10.67 0.49 -26.50
CA ILE A 185 -10.82 -0.61 -25.55
C ILE A 185 -9.70 -0.53 -24.53
N THR A 186 -10.09 -0.32 -23.28
CA THR A 186 -9.21 -0.43 -22.12
C THR A 186 -9.31 -1.85 -21.60
N THR A 187 -8.17 -2.50 -21.34
CA THR A 187 -8.14 -3.88 -20.84
C THR A 187 -7.65 -3.90 -19.41
N VAL A 188 -8.43 -4.51 -18.52
CA VAL A 188 -8.05 -4.79 -17.12
C VAL A 188 -7.66 -6.25 -17.02
N THR A 189 -6.41 -6.51 -16.64
CA THR A 189 -5.89 -7.88 -16.51
C THR A 189 -5.40 -8.12 -15.10
N VAL A 190 -5.67 -9.32 -14.58
CA VAL A 190 -5.05 -9.84 -13.35
C VAL A 190 -4.28 -11.10 -13.67
N LYS A 191 -2.99 -11.08 -13.35
CA LYS A 191 -2.08 -12.22 -13.42
C LYS A 191 -1.72 -12.66 -12.01
N TYR A 192 -1.34 -13.92 -11.85
CA TYR A 192 -0.77 -14.38 -10.59
C TYR A 192 0.37 -15.36 -10.82
N ALA A 193 1.28 -15.45 -9.84
CA ALA A 193 2.32 -16.45 -9.78
C ALA A 193 2.40 -17.01 -8.36
N HIS A 194 2.40 -18.34 -8.23
CA HIS A 194 2.56 -18.98 -6.93
C HIS A 194 3.92 -18.66 -6.31
N LEU A 195 3.94 -18.29 -5.03
CA LEU A 195 5.19 -17.92 -4.36
C LEU A 195 6.17 -19.07 -4.21
N ALA A 196 5.69 -20.32 -4.15
CA ALA A 196 6.57 -21.48 -4.12
C ALA A 196 7.49 -21.50 -5.36
N LEU A 197 6.93 -21.26 -6.54
CA LEU A 197 7.67 -21.19 -7.81
C LEU A 197 8.65 -20.01 -7.83
N LEU A 198 8.19 -18.82 -7.40
CA LEU A 198 9.04 -17.63 -7.34
C LEU A 198 10.24 -17.82 -6.38
N ASN A 199 10.01 -18.47 -5.25
CA ASN A 199 11.06 -18.76 -4.27
C ASN A 199 12.05 -19.82 -4.76
N GLU A 200 11.65 -20.75 -5.61
CA GLU A 200 12.58 -21.69 -6.25
C GLU A 200 13.54 -20.95 -7.19
N THR A 201 13.02 -20.02 -7.99
CA THR A 201 13.85 -19.17 -8.87
C THR A 201 14.82 -18.30 -8.07
N SER A 202 14.40 -17.79 -6.90
CA SER A 202 15.27 -16.99 -6.03
C SER A 202 16.52 -17.73 -5.53
N ARG A 203 16.55 -19.07 -5.63
CA ARG A 203 17.72 -19.88 -5.25
C ARG A 203 18.76 -19.99 -6.37
N LEU A 204 18.37 -19.70 -7.61
CA LEU A 204 19.28 -19.67 -8.74
C LEU A 204 20.12 -18.39 -8.65
N SER A 205 21.44 -18.50 -8.82
CA SER A 205 22.25 -17.30 -8.93
C SER A 205 21.96 -16.61 -10.26
N SER A 206 21.78 -15.30 -10.24
CA SER A 206 21.49 -14.49 -11.44
C SER A 206 22.54 -14.61 -12.55
N ASP A 207 23.77 -15.03 -12.20
CA ASP A 207 24.88 -15.23 -13.13
C ASP A 207 25.00 -16.70 -13.59
N SER A 208 24.11 -17.59 -13.15
CA SER A 208 24.15 -18.98 -13.57
C SER A 208 23.54 -19.14 -14.96
N ARG A 209 24.17 -19.97 -15.79
CA ARG A 209 23.57 -20.46 -17.03
C ARG A 209 22.19 -21.09 -16.80
N ALA A 210 21.98 -21.74 -15.66
CA ALA A 210 20.67 -22.28 -15.26
C ALA A 210 19.61 -21.19 -15.12
N TYR A 211 19.98 -20.01 -14.59
CA TYR A 211 19.10 -18.85 -14.52
C TYR A 211 18.78 -18.27 -15.91
N GLU A 212 19.78 -18.14 -16.78
CA GLU A 212 19.56 -17.70 -18.17
C GLU A 212 18.66 -18.66 -18.95
N GLU A 213 18.92 -19.97 -18.85
CA GLU A 213 18.09 -21.01 -19.47
C GLU A 213 16.68 -21.00 -18.89
N PHE A 214 16.51 -20.78 -17.58
CA PHE A 214 15.20 -20.63 -16.95
C PHE A 214 14.44 -19.43 -17.51
N MET A 215 15.11 -18.27 -17.64
CA MET A 215 14.53 -17.03 -18.15
C MET A 215 14.18 -17.08 -19.64
N GLN A 216 14.91 -17.87 -20.43
CA GLN A 216 14.67 -18.03 -21.87
C GLN A 216 13.61 -19.08 -22.18
N ASN A 217 13.59 -20.20 -21.45
CA ASN A 217 12.79 -21.38 -21.82
C ASN A 217 11.49 -21.54 -21.02
N SER A 218 11.33 -20.85 -19.89
CA SER A 218 10.10 -20.97 -19.10
C SER A 218 9.04 -19.99 -19.62
N PRO A 219 7.77 -20.40 -19.81
CA PRO A 219 6.68 -19.54 -20.29
C PRO A 219 6.27 -18.40 -19.32
N GLY A 220 7.14 -18.03 -18.38
CA GLY A 220 6.86 -17.16 -17.25
C GLY A 220 6.01 -17.88 -16.19
N PRO A 221 6.24 -17.64 -14.89
CA PRO A 221 5.46 -18.28 -13.82
C PRO A 221 4.05 -17.70 -13.68
N PHE A 222 3.58 -16.89 -14.64
CA PHE A 222 2.36 -16.11 -14.51
C PHE A 222 1.20 -16.72 -15.26
N GLU A 223 0.13 -16.97 -14.52
CA GLU A 223 -1.14 -17.44 -15.05
C GLU A 223 -2.15 -16.30 -15.13
N ASN A 224 -3.08 -16.41 -16.08
CA ASN A 224 -4.21 -15.49 -16.19
C ASN A 224 -5.25 -15.82 -15.12
N LEU A 225 -5.48 -14.89 -14.19
CA LEU A 225 -6.59 -14.99 -13.25
C LEU A 225 -7.86 -14.36 -13.82
N PHE A 226 -7.72 -13.18 -14.43
CA PHE A 226 -8.83 -12.39 -14.94
C PHE A 226 -8.39 -11.53 -16.11
N ASN A 227 -9.28 -11.34 -17.09
CA ASN A 227 -9.08 -10.41 -18.18
C ASN A 227 -10.45 -9.87 -18.62
N ASN A 228 -10.63 -8.55 -18.57
CA ASN A 228 -11.84 -7.90 -19.03
C ASN A 228 -11.52 -6.68 -19.88
N SER A 229 -12.19 -6.59 -21.02
CA SER A 229 -12.07 -5.50 -21.97
C SER A 229 -13.30 -4.61 -21.85
N THR A 230 -13.09 -3.31 -21.75
CA THR A 230 -14.18 -2.32 -21.63
C THR A 230 -13.94 -1.15 -22.56
N GLN A 231 -15.03 -0.59 -23.11
CA GLN A 231 -14.96 0.66 -23.88
C GLN A 231 -14.92 1.90 -22.97
N HIS A 232 -15.19 1.71 -21.67
CA HIS A 232 -15.18 2.79 -20.70
C HIS A 232 -13.77 3.09 -20.20
N SER A 233 -13.54 4.34 -19.80
CA SER A 233 -12.32 4.71 -19.13
C SER A 233 -12.23 4.05 -17.75
N VAL A 234 -11.10 3.42 -17.47
CA VAL A 234 -10.84 2.82 -16.16
C VAL A 234 -10.12 3.83 -15.26
N GLY A 235 -10.77 4.17 -14.15
CA GLY A 235 -10.26 5.03 -13.11
C GLY A 235 -9.36 4.29 -12.11
N ALA A 236 -9.55 4.57 -10.82
CA ALA A 236 -8.81 3.88 -9.76
C ALA A 236 -9.13 2.37 -9.74
N ILE A 237 -8.14 1.57 -9.32
CA ILE A 237 -8.29 0.14 -9.07
C ILE A 237 -7.90 -0.16 -7.61
N SER A 238 -8.55 -1.15 -7.02
CA SER A 238 -8.20 -1.66 -5.69
C SER A 238 -8.28 -3.18 -5.69
N LEU A 239 -7.12 -3.83 -5.66
CA LEU A 239 -6.93 -5.26 -5.49
C LEU A 239 -6.85 -5.57 -3.99
N SER A 240 -7.64 -6.51 -3.48
CA SER A 240 -7.57 -6.95 -2.08
C SER A 240 -7.98 -8.42 -1.93
N GLU A 241 -7.99 -8.91 -0.70
CA GLU A 241 -8.48 -10.24 -0.34
C GLU A 241 -9.61 -10.08 0.67
N ILE A 242 -10.80 -10.63 0.42
CA ILE A 242 -11.93 -10.62 1.36
C ILE A 242 -12.34 -12.07 1.58
N ASN A 243 -12.40 -12.50 2.84
CA ASN A 243 -12.73 -13.88 3.21
C ASN A 243 -11.87 -14.93 2.50
N GLY A 244 -10.56 -14.66 2.35
CA GLY A 244 -9.64 -15.57 1.67
C GLY A 244 -9.74 -15.56 0.14
N LEU A 245 -10.59 -14.71 -0.44
CA LEU A 245 -10.80 -14.63 -1.89
C LEU A 245 -10.22 -13.34 -2.47
N PRO A 246 -9.45 -13.42 -3.56
CA PRO A 246 -8.89 -12.26 -4.23
C PRO A 246 -10.00 -11.53 -5.00
N ILE A 247 -10.07 -10.22 -4.79
CA ILE A 247 -11.10 -9.34 -5.32
C ILE A 247 -10.44 -8.12 -5.96
N LEU A 248 -10.95 -7.71 -7.11
CA LEU A 248 -10.55 -6.47 -7.79
C LEU A 248 -11.74 -5.52 -7.90
N ALA A 249 -11.65 -4.34 -7.31
CA ALA A 249 -12.56 -3.23 -7.57
C ALA A 249 -11.98 -2.29 -8.64
N VAL A 250 -12.81 -1.85 -9.56
CA VAL A 250 -12.43 -1.02 -10.72
C VAL A 250 -13.45 0.10 -10.88
N VAL A 251 -13.00 1.35 -10.92
CA VAL A 251 -13.85 2.49 -11.29
C VAL A 251 -14.05 2.49 -12.81
N HIS A 252 -15.26 2.24 -13.29
CA HIS A 252 -15.59 2.18 -14.74
C HIS A 252 -16.17 3.48 -15.28
N ARG A 253 -16.85 4.26 -14.44
CA ARG A 253 -17.46 5.56 -14.77
C ARG A 253 -17.31 6.48 -13.55
N SER A 254 -17.73 7.73 -13.65
CA SER A 254 -17.57 8.70 -12.55
C SER A 254 -18.30 8.31 -11.26
N ARG A 255 -19.28 7.40 -11.30
CA ARG A 255 -20.06 6.96 -10.12
C ARG A 255 -20.23 5.43 -10.02
N THR A 256 -19.45 4.66 -10.78
CA THR A 256 -19.65 3.21 -10.87
C THR A 256 -18.36 2.48 -10.52
N ILE A 257 -18.45 1.61 -9.52
CA ILE A 257 -17.39 0.70 -9.11
C ILE A 257 -17.85 -0.71 -9.48
N VAL A 258 -17.10 -1.38 -10.35
CA VAL A 258 -17.31 -2.79 -10.68
C VAL A 258 -16.34 -3.62 -9.85
N ILE A 259 -16.86 -4.62 -9.16
CA ILE A 259 -16.13 -5.47 -8.24
C ILE A 259 -16.13 -6.87 -8.83
N TYR A 260 -14.93 -7.38 -9.12
CA TYR A 260 -14.73 -8.71 -9.67
C TYR A 260 -14.25 -9.65 -8.57
N HIS A 261 -15.01 -10.72 -8.34
CA HIS A 261 -14.59 -11.84 -7.53
C HIS A 261 -13.77 -12.79 -8.40
N LEU A 262 -12.45 -12.72 -8.28
CA LEU A 262 -11.55 -13.23 -9.31
C LEU A 262 -11.58 -14.77 -9.44
N ILE A 263 -11.95 -15.49 -8.38
CA ILE A 263 -12.06 -16.96 -8.37
C ILE A 263 -13.42 -17.43 -8.87
N SER A 264 -14.53 -16.89 -8.33
CA SER A 264 -15.88 -17.26 -8.76
C SER A 264 -16.21 -16.72 -10.15
N ARG A 265 -15.42 -15.75 -10.65
CA ARG A 265 -15.68 -14.98 -11.87
C ARG A 265 -17.02 -14.26 -11.87
N THR A 266 -17.60 -14.05 -10.68
CA THR A 266 -18.79 -13.22 -10.51
C THR A 266 -18.39 -11.75 -10.44
N ARG A 267 -19.29 -10.88 -10.86
CA ARG A 267 -19.15 -9.43 -10.74
C ARG A 267 -20.30 -8.87 -9.92
N SER A 268 -20.01 -7.84 -9.15
CA SER A 268 -21.01 -7.01 -8.50
C SER A 268 -20.73 -5.55 -8.86
N THR A 269 -21.78 -4.73 -8.90
CA THR A 269 -21.68 -3.33 -9.28
C THR A 269 -22.21 -2.47 -8.16
N LEU A 270 -21.41 -1.49 -7.75
CA LEU A 270 -21.79 -0.47 -6.80
C LEU A 270 -21.98 0.86 -7.56
N ARG A 271 -23.23 1.33 -7.65
CA ARG A 271 -23.60 2.61 -8.25
C ARG A 271 -23.78 3.63 -7.13
N LEU A 272 -22.95 4.66 -7.10
CA LEU A 272 -22.95 5.64 -6.02
C LEU A 272 -23.98 6.72 -6.31
N LEU A 273 -25.00 6.83 -5.45
CA LEU A 273 -26.00 7.89 -5.55
C LEU A 273 -25.39 9.27 -5.24
N PRO A 274 -25.94 10.37 -5.80
CA PRO A 274 -25.57 11.72 -5.39
C PRO A 274 -25.73 11.90 -3.87
N LEU A 275 -24.84 12.67 -3.24
CA LEU A 275 -25.03 13.06 -1.84
C LEU A 275 -26.23 13.99 -1.70
N PRO A 276 -27.06 13.87 -0.64
CA PRO A 276 -28.28 14.67 -0.49
C PRO A 276 -28.07 16.18 -0.63
N ASP A 277 -27.03 16.73 0.00
CA ASP A 277 -26.74 18.17 -0.02
C ASP A 277 -26.09 18.65 -1.33
N TYR A 278 -25.73 17.72 -2.21
CA TYR A 278 -25.00 17.98 -3.45
C TYR A 278 -25.68 17.34 -4.66
N GLY A 279 -26.99 17.07 -4.59
CA GLY A 279 -27.73 16.33 -5.64
C GLY A 279 -27.52 16.86 -7.06
N GLU A 280 -27.46 18.18 -7.20
CA GLU A 280 -27.26 18.88 -8.49
C GLU A 280 -25.79 18.92 -8.96
N TRP A 281 -24.85 18.50 -8.12
CA TRP A 281 -23.42 18.60 -8.41
C TRP A 281 -22.96 17.34 -9.14
N ARG A 282 -21.99 17.49 -10.03
CA ARG A 282 -21.38 16.35 -10.69
C ARG A 282 -20.45 15.63 -9.73
N HIS A 283 -20.70 14.35 -9.50
CA HIS A 283 -19.86 13.50 -8.67
C HIS A 283 -18.88 12.70 -9.53
N SER A 284 -17.62 12.66 -9.12
CA SER A 284 -16.61 11.81 -9.74
C SER A 284 -15.77 11.08 -8.71
N ILE A 285 -15.73 9.76 -8.79
CA ILE A 285 -14.83 8.93 -7.99
C ILE A 285 -13.39 9.26 -8.35
N TRP A 286 -12.62 9.69 -7.36
CA TRP A 286 -11.20 9.99 -7.50
C TRP A 286 -10.34 8.78 -7.13
N ASN A 287 -10.62 8.17 -5.98
CA ASN A 287 -9.86 7.04 -5.48
C ASN A 287 -10.76 6.07 -4.69
N ILE A 288 -10.34 4.80 -4.61
CA ILE A 288 -11.06 3.74 -3.90
C ILE A 288 -10.09 2.87 -3.13
N LYS A 289 -10.56 2.30 -2.02
CA LYS A 289 -9.86 1.24 -1.30
C LYS A 289 -10.84 0.20 -0.76
N LEU A 290 -10.56 -1.07 -1.06
CA LEU A 290 -11.24 -2.19 -0.41
C LEU A 290 -10.72 -2.35 1.02
N LEU A 291 -11.62 -2.29 2.01
CA LEU A 291 -11.35 -2.49 3.43
C LEU A 291 -11.79 -3.89 3.83
N SER A 292 -10.89 -4.84 3.59
CA SER A 292 -11.17 -6.28 3.68
C SER A 292 -11.64 -6.74 5.06
N SER A 293 -11.07 -6.17 6.12
CA SER A 293 -11.39 -6.54 7.51
C SER A 293 -12.84 -6.22 7.92
N GLN A 294 -13.50 -5.35 7.17
CA GLN A 294 -14.88 -4.94 7.43
C GLN A 294 -15.83 -5.10 6.26
N GLU A 295 -15.39 -5.65 5.12
CA GLU A 295 -16.22 -5.79 3.92
C GLU A 295 -16.85 -4.46 3.47
N HIS A 296 -16.05 -3.39 3.47
CA HIS A 296 -16.48 -2.09 2.96
C HIS A 296 -15.63 -1.62 1.79
N VAL A 297 -16.21 -0.74 0.99
CA VAL A 297 -15.49 0.04 -0.03
C VAL A 297 -15.36 1.47 0.49
N PHE A 298 -14.13 1.90 0.72
CA PHE A 298 -13.82 3.29 1.02
C PHE A 298 -13.66 4.06 -0.29
N VAL A 299 -14.43 5.14 -0.45
CA VAL A 299 -14.51 5.94 -1.67
C VAL A 299 -14.14 7.38 -1.35
N ILE A 300 -13.37 7.99 -2.24
CA ILE A 300 -13.07 9.42 -2.23
C ILE A 300 -13.64 10.02 -3.51
N ARG A 301 -14.61 10.93 -3.40
CA ARG A 301 -15.25 11.62 -4.53
C ARG A 301 -14.86 13.08 -4.60
N THR A 302 -14.73 13.62 -5.81
CA THR A 302 -14.77 15.05 -6.09
C THR A 302 -16.20 15.47 -6.41
N LEU A 303 -16.63 16.58 -5.82
CA LEU A 303 -17.94 17.18 -6.05
C LEU A 303 -17.73 18.45 -6.90
N ILE A 304 -18.26 18.47 -8.12
CA ILE A 304 -18.04 19.55 -9.07
C ILE A 304 -19.36 20.31 -9.24
N ASN A 305 -19.42 21.54 -8.72
CA ASN A 305 -20.57 22.41 -8.92
C ASN A 305 -20.52 23.02 -10.33
N PRO A 306 -21.51 22.75 -11.21
CA PRO A 306 -21.51 23.29 -12.56
C PRO A 306 -21.70 24.82 -12.61
N ALA A 307 -22.17 25.44 -11.53
CA ALA A 307 -22.37 26.88 -11.42
C ALA A 307 -21.13 27.65 -10.92
N LEU A 308 -20.11 26.95 -10.44
CA LEU A 308 -18.86 27.55 -9.95
C LEU A 308 -17.79 27.51 -11.05
N ASP A 309 -16.88 28.47 -11.01
CA ASP A 309 -15.75 28.51 -11.93
C ASP A 309 -14.74 27.41 -11.57
N ALA A 310 -13.93 26.98 -12.55
CA ALA A 310 -12.93 25.91 -12.34
C ALA A 310 -11.85 26.24 -11.28
N ASP A 311 -11.75 27.53 -10.91
CA ASP A 311 -10.83 28.01 -9.87
C ASP A 311 -11.46 28.04 -8.47
N ASP A 312 -12.76 27.72 -8.34
CA ASP A 312 -13.43 27.64 -7.05
C ASP A 312 -13.14 26.32 -6.32
N TYR A 313 -13.39 26.32 -5.01
CA TYR A 313 -13.22 25.14 -4.15
C TYR A 313 -14.01 23.94 -4.70
N THR A 314 -13.32 22.83 -4.95
CA THR A 314 -13.93 21.54 -5.32
C THR A 314 -13.98 20.66 -4.08
N PRO A 315 -15.15 20.47 -3.46
CA PRO A 315 -15.27 19.66 -2.28
C PRO A 315 -14.89 18.20 -2.51
N ILE A 316 -14.33 17.61 -1.47
CA ILE A 316 -14.00 16.19 -1.43
C ILE A 316 -14.92 15.49 -0.44
N ALA A 317 -15.50 14.38 -0.84
CA ALA A 317 -16.28 13.51 0.02
C ALA A 317 -15.51 12.22 0.32
N PHE A 318 -15.53 11.81 1.59
CA PHE A 318 -15.10 10.51 2.07
C PHE A 318 -16.32 9.68 2.37
N GLU A 319 -16.39 8.47 1.85
CA GLU A 319 -17.57 7.62 1.96
C GLU A 319 -17.19 6.17 2.23
N LEU A 320 -18.00 5.50 3.06
CA LEU A 320 -17.91 4.06 3.30
C LEU A 320 -19.17 3.39 2.79
N TYR A 321 -19.02 2.43 1.90
CA TYR A 321 -20.11 1.62 1.37
C TYR A 321 -19.99 0.18 1.82
N ASN A 322 -21.12 -0.47 2.05
CA ASN A 322 -21.18 -1.92 2.21
C ASN A 322 -20.74 -2.61 0.92
N PHE A 323 -20.14 -3.79 1.05
CA PHE A 323 -19.90 -4.64 -0.11
C PHE A 323 -21.24 -5.10 -0.72
N PRO A 324 -21.45 -4.95 -2.04
CA PRO A 324 -22.62 -5.53 -2.68
C PRO A 324 -22.56 -7.06 -2.64
N PRO A 325 -23.70 -7.76 -2.51
CA PRO A 325 -23.73 -9.23 -2.49
C PRO A 325 -23.14 -9.81 -3.78
N ALA A 326 -22.44 -10.93 -3.65
CA ALA A 326 -21.76 -11.60 -4.76
C ALA A 326 -22.68 -12.47 -5.63
N ASP A 327 -23.98 -12.52 -5.31
CA ASP A 327 -24.95 -13.50 -5.81
C ASP A 327 -25.34 -13.32 -7.29
N GLY A 328 -24.74 -12.37 -8.00
CA GLY A 328 -24.93 -12.21 -9.44
C GLY A 328 -26.36 -11.84 -9.82
N SER A 329 -27.20 -11.46 -8.85
CA SER A 329 -28.56 -10.97 -9.09
C SER A 329 -28.60 -9.54 -9.63
N CYS A 330 -27.44 -8.97 -9.98
CA CYS A 330 -27.38 -7.78 -10.81
C CYS A 330 -27.87 -8.20 -12.19
N ASP A 331 -29.15 -7.95 -12.49
CA ASP A 331 -29.79 -8.25 -13.78
C ASP A 331 -28.80 -7.99 -14.91
N ASP A 332 -28.27 -9.08 -15.49
CA ASP A 332 -27.29 -9.09 -16.58
C ASP A 332 -27.95 -8.61 -17.89
N GLU A 333 -28.84 -7.62 -17.83
CA GLU A 333 -29.36 -6.95 -19.01
C GLU A 333 -28.22 -6.15 -19.65
N GLU A 334 -27.51 -6.90 -20.50
CA GLU A 334 -26.53 -6.53 -21.50
C GLU A 334 -26.64 -5.08 -21.92
N ASP A 335 -25.70 -4.23 -21.48
CA ASP A 335 -25.18 -3.05 -22.19
C ASP A 335 -26.17 -2.20 -23.01
N HIS A 336 -27.45 -2.23 -22.68
CA HIS A 336 -28.40 -1.30 -23.22
C HIS A 336 -28.15 -0.04 -22.43
N ASP A 337 -27.60 0.97 -23.12
CA ASP A 337 -27.49 2.37 -22.71
C ASP A 337 -28.88 2.98 -22.43
N CYS A 338 -29.82 2.23 -21.86
CA CYS A 338 -30.98 2.78 -21.22
C CYS A 338 -30.51 3.39 -19.91
N ASP A 339 -30.24 4.69 -19.98
CA ASP A 339 -30.42 5.66 -18.88
C ASP A 339 -31.89 5.65 -18.37
N HIS A 340 -32.54 4.48 -18.30
CA HIS A 340 -33.82 4.35 -17.63
C HIS A 340 -33.52 4.35 -16.14
N ASP A 341 -33.89 5.46 -15.51
CA ASP A 341 -33.96 5.72 -14.08
C ASP A 341 -34.93 4.74 -13.38
N VAL A 342 -34.71 3.43 -13.52
CA VAL A 342 -35.38 2.41 -12.73
C VAL A 342 -34.91 2.61 -11.30
N ASP A 343 -35.85 2.93 -10.40
CA ASP A 343 -35.67 3.23 -8.97
C ASP A 343 -34.51 2.44 -8.33
N ASP A 344 -33.30 3.01 -8.37
CA ASP A 344 -32.04 2.41 -7.91
C ASP A 344 -31.75 2.78 -6.44
N ASP A 345 -32.81 2.89 -5.63
CA ASP A 345 -32.77 3.18 -4.18
C ASP A 345 -32.36 1.92 -3.38
N ARG A 346 -31.51 1.06 -3.94
CA ARG A 346 -30.97 -0.09 -3.22
C ARG A 346 -30.14 0.46 -2.04
N PRO A 347 -30.35 -0.02 -0.79
CA PRO A 347 -29.64 0.50 0.38
C PRO A 347 -28.11 0.50 0.25
N GLN A 348 -27.56 -0.47 -0.49
CA GLN A 348 -26.13 -0.59 -0.77
C GLN A 348 -25.54 0.56 -1.60
N ASN A 349 -26.37 1.30 -2.35
CA ASN A 349 -25.96 2.43 -3.17
C ASN A 349 -25.84 3.73 -2.36
N HIS A 350 -26.26 3.72 -1.10
CA HIS A 350 -26.06 4.81 -0.15
C HIS A 350 -24.81 4.55 0.69
N PRO A 351 -24.01 5.59 0.99
CA PRO A 351 -22.90 5.44 1.92
C PRO A 351 -23.45 5.16 3.32
N VAL A 352 -22.88 4.18 4.00
CA VAL A 352 -23.15 3.87 5.41
C VAL A 352 -22.68 5.03 6.29
N GLN A 353 -21.55 5.64 5.91
CA GLN A 353 -21.01 6.83 6.52
C GLN A 353 -20.44 7.72 5.42
N PHE A 354 -20.58 9.03 5.57
CA PHE A 354 -19.89 9.98 4.71
C PHE A 354 -19.51 11.24 5.48
N GLY A 355 -18.55 11.99 4.93
CA GLY A 355 -18.19 13.32 5.39
C GLY A 355 -17.53 14.11 4.27
N THR A 356 -17.73 15.43 4.25
CA THR A 356 -17.23 16.30 3.18
C THR A 356 -16.22 17.33 3.69
N ILE A 357 -15.39 17.83 2.78
CA ILE A 357 -14.44 18.91 3.02
C ILE A 357 -14.57 19.94 1.93
N MET A 358 -14.84 21.19 2.31
CA MET A 358 -15.16 22.28 1.38
C MET A 358 -14.04 23.33 1.22
N ASP A 359 -13.05 23.36 2.11
CA ASP A 359 -12.17 24.54 2.27
C ASP A 359 -10.85 24.51 1.45
N TYR A 360 -10.68 23.55 0.53
CA TYR A 360 -9.40 23.33 -0.12
C TYR A 360 -9.53 22.98 -1.60
N ILE A 361 -8.66 23.60 -2.40
CA ILE A 361 -8.42 23.17 -3.78
C ILE A 361 -7.39 22.03 -3.73
N VAL A 362 -7.86 20.80 -3.88
CA VAL A 362 -7.04 19.59 -3.78
C VAL A 362 -6.41 19.26 -5.13
N GLU A 363 -5.09 19.06 -5.18
CA GLU A 363 -4.33 18.72 -6.39
C GLU A 363 -4.18 17.20 -6.55
N SER A 364 -3.95 16.47 -5.45
CA SER A 364 -3.81 15.01 -5.47
C SER A 364 -4.31 14.35 -4.19
N CYS A 365 -4.71 13.09 -4.30
CA CYS A 365 -5.21 12.28 -3.19
C CYS A 365 -4.52 10.91 -3.17
N CYS A 366 -3.93 10.56 -2.03
CA CYS A 366 -3.22 9.30 -1.83
C CYS A 366 -3.75 8.58 -0.58
N ILE A 367 -3.92 7.25 -0.67
CA ILE A 367 -4.37 6.41 0.44
C ILE A 367 -3.23 5.46 0.79
N SER A 368 -2.90 5.30 2.07
CA SER A 368 -1.89 4.33 2.51
C SER A 368 -2.34 2.91 2.20
N ASP A 369 -1.40 2.03 1.82
CA ASP A 369 -1.71 0.62 1.53
C ASP A 369 -1.34 -0.35 2.66
N GLY A 370 -1.28 0.15 3.90
CA GLY A 370 -0.82 -0.64 5.05
C GLY A 370 -1.66 -1.90 5.32
N GLU A 371 -3.00 -1.84 5.16
CA GLU A 371 -3.92 -2.97 5.43
C GLU A 371 -3.66 -4.19 4.54
N ALA A 372 -3.17 -4.00 3.30
CA ALA A 372 -2.84 -5.09 2.38
C ALA A 372 -1.93 -6.16 3.01
N SER A 373 -1.11 -5.72 3.94
CA SER A 373 -0.13 -6.49 4.67
C SER A 373 -0.74 -7.37 5.78
N TRP A 374 -1.93 -7.00 6.28
CA TRP A 374 -2.52 -7.51 7.51
C TRP A 374 -3.60 -8.57 7.28
N ASN A 375 -4.26 -8.54 6.11
CA ASN A 375 -5.41 -9.40 5.77
C ASN A 375 -5.15 -10.90 5.82
N PHE A 376 -3.88 -11.34 5.79
CA PHE A 376 -3.52 -12.74 5.99
C PHE A 376 -3.82 -13.27 7.41
N ARG A 377 -4.32 -12.44 8.34
CA ARG A 377 -4.70 -12.91 9.68
C ARG A 377 -5.81 -13.93 9.69
N THR A 378 -6.72 -13.87 8.70
CA THR A 378 -7.84 -14.80 8.56
C THR A 378 -7.45 -16.03 7.76
N HIS A 379 -6.15 -16.27 7.54
CA HIS A 379 -5.68 -17.41 6.79
C HIS A 379 -6.07 -18.71 7.51
N PRO A 380 -6.80 -19.65 6.86
CA PRO A 380 -7.24 -20.88 7.50
C PRO A 380 -6.10 -21.87 7.74
N ASP A 381 -5.01 -21.78 6.98
CA ASP A 381 -3.80 -22.59 7.20
C ASP A 381 -2.97 -22.00 8.36
N PRO A 382 -2.88 -22.70 9.51
CA PRO A 382 -2.09 -22.27 10.66
C PRO A 382 -0.58 -22.30 10.39
N ASP A 383 -0.14 -22.93 9.29
CA ASP A 383 1.27 -23.12 8.96
C ASP A 383 1.87 -21.93 8.18
N ILE A 384 1.12 -20.83 8.04
CA ILE A 384 1.62 -19.59 7.42
C ILE A 384 2.04 -18.64 8.56
N PRO A 385 3.32 -18.66 8.98
CA PRO A 385 3.78 -17.87 10.11
C PRO A 385 3.80 -16.39 9.73
N MET A 386 2.70 -15.73 10.03
CA MET A 386 2.58 -14.30 9.93
C MET A 386 3.00 -13.64 11.24
N LEU A 387 3.99 -12.75 11.18
CA LEU A 387 4.47 -12.04 12.37
C LEU A 387 3.34 -11.30 13.11
N HIS A 388 2.29 -10.83 12.41
CA HIS A 388 1.15 -10.10 13.00
C HIS A 388 0.09 -11.02 13.58
N MET A 389 0.06 -12.31 13.22
CA MET A 389 -0.80 -13.27 13.91
C MET A 389 -0.34 -13.42 15.37
N PHE A 390 0.98 -13.39 15.61
CA PHE A 390 1.52 -13.48 16.96
C PHE A 390 1.34 -12.21 17.79
N SER A 391 1.21 -11.03 17.17
CA SER A 391 1.22 -9.76 17.89
C SER A 391 -0.10 -9.38 18.58
N ARG A 392 -1.23 -10.05 18.30
CA ARG A 392 -2.60 -9.60 18.67
C ARG A 392 -2.88 -8.10 18.39
N SER A 393 -2.05 -7.44 17.58
CA SER A 393 -2.14 -6.02 17.27
C SER A 393 -3.36 -5.67 16.43
N SER A 394 -3.82 -4.43 16.52
CA SER A 394 -4.78 -3.86 15.58
C SER A 394 -4.21 -3.82 14.15
N PRO A 395 -5.06 -3.62 13.11
CA PRO A 395 -4.56 -3.28 11.78
C PRO A 395 -3.74 -1.98 11.84
N PRO A 396 -3.03 -1.67 10.75
CA PRO A 396 -2.53 -0.31 10.58
C PRO A 396 -3.65 0.71 10.44
N PRO A 397 -3.45 1.96 10.89
CA PRO A 397 -4.39 3.02 10.59
C PRO A 397 -4.46 3.25 9.07
N LEU A 398 -5.63 3.69 8.62
CA LEU A 398 -5.82 4.12 7.25
C LEU A 398 -5.49 5.61 7.16
N SER A 399 -4.46 5.93 6.39
CA SER A 399 -3.93 7.28 6.23
C SER A 399 -4.34 7.81 4.87
N VAL A 400 -4.98 8.98 4.83
CA VAL A 400 -5.38 9.64 3.59
C VAL A 400 -4.72 11.00 3.51
N PHE A 401 -4.03 11.26 2.42
CA PHE A 401 -3.31 12.50 2.19
C PHE A 401 -3.92 13.25 1.02
N LEU A 402 -4.28 14.51 1.25
CA LEU A 402 -4.75 15.45 0.22
C LEU A 402 -3.69 16.53 0.04
N THR A 403 -3.13 16.70 -1.15
CA THR A 403 -2.25 17.84 -1.45
C THR A 403 -3.05 19.03 -1.95
N THR A 404 -2.61 20.25 -1.66
CA THR A 404 -3.41 21.48 -1.86
C THR A 404 -2.72 22.49 -2.79
N LYS A 405 -3.47 23.19 -3.65
CA LYS A 405 -2.95 24.11 -4.69
C LYS A 405 -2.61 25.51 -4.19
N GLU A 406 -3.51 26.16 -3.43
CA GLU A 406 -3.35 27.57 -2.99
C GLU A 406 -2.53 27.69 -1.72
N LYS A 407 -2.89 26.94 -0.68
CA LYS A 407 -2.10 26.75 0.53
C LYS A 407 -1.22 25.54 0.33
N ARG A 408 -0.16 25.70 -0.49
CA ARG A 408 0.64 24.58 -0.98
C ARG A 408 1.11 23.71 0.16
N GLY A 409 0.71 22.45 0.10
CA GLY A 409 1.06 21.50 1.13
C GLY A 409 0.16 20.28 1.15
N PHE A 410 -0.12 19.77 2.34
CA PHE A 410 -0.99 18.63 2.48
C PHE A 410 -1.80 18.64 3.78
N ILE A 411 -2.93 17.94 3.69
CA ILE A 411 -3.79 17.58 4.81
C ILE A 411 -3.72 16.07 4.95
N HIS A 412 -3.44 15.61 6.16
CA HIS A 412 -3.40 14.20 6.49
C HIS A 412 -4.58 13.86 7.40
N PHE A 413 -5.40 12.94 6.93
CA PHE A 413 -6.50 12.33 7.65
C PHE A 413 -6.09 10.96 8.14
N LEU A 414 -6.38 10.68 9.40
CA LEU A 414 -6.07 9.39 10.01
C LEU A 414 -7.35 8.72 10.50
N MET A 415 -7.58 7.49 10.04
CA MET A 415 -8.63 6.60 10.53
C MET A 415 -7.97 5.45 11.30
N PRO A 416 -7.84 5.56 12.63
CA PRO A 416 -7.38 4.44 13.45
C PRO A 416 -8.43 3.31 13.41
N PRO A 417 -8.00 2.04 13.48
CA PRO A 417 -8.95 0.95 13.57
C PRO A 417 -9.53 0.81 14.97
N GLU A 418 -10.84 0.59 15.03
CA GLU A 418 -11.60 0.31 16.24
C GLU A 418 -11.88 -1.20 16.36
N ASN A 419 -12.02 -1.69 17.59
CA ASN A 419 -12.31 -3.11 17.85
C ASN A 419 -13.84 -3.35 17.80
N LYS A 420 -14.29 -4.38 17.09
CA LYS A 420 -15.71 -4.77 16.95
C LYS A 420 -16.22 -5.44 18.23
N SER A 421 -16.30 -4.74 19.36
CA SER A 421 -16.70 -5.32 20.66
C SER A 421 -15.77 -6.44 21.19
N PRO A 422 -15.84 -6.79 22.48
CA PRO A 422 -15.04 -7.89 23.05
C PRO A 422 -15.41 -9.28 22.49
N GLU A 423 -16.66 -9.46 22.05
CA GLU A 423 -17.21 -10.76 21.65
C GLU A 423 -16.94 -11.09 20.18
N ASN A 424 -16.85 -10.07 19.32
CA ASN A 424 -16.62 -10.24 17.90
C ASN A 424 -15.18 -9.84 17.57
N HIS A 425 -14.28 -10.81 17.49
CA HIS A 425 -12.87 -10.59 17.18
C HIS A 425 -12.72 -10.00 15.77
N GLY A 426 -12.71 -8.67 15.66
CA GLY A 426 -12.59 -7.97 14.40
C GLY A 426 -12.26 -6.51 14.59
N TYR A 427 -11.75 -5.88 13.53
CA TYR A 427 -11.48 -4.45 13.54
C TYR A 427 -12.23 -3.78 12.40
N TYR A 428 -12.49 -2.50 12.55
CA TYR A 428 -13.20 -1.69 11.57
C TYR A 428 -12.73 -0.24 11.64
N TYR A 429 -12.93 0.50 10.57
CA TYR A 429 -12.63 1.91 10.43
C TYR A 429 -13.96 2.67 10.36
N LYS A 430 -14.10 3.71 11.18
CA LYS A 430 -15.18 4.68 11.08
C LYS A 430 -14.68 5.96 10.42
N LEU A 431 -15.57 6.63 9.69
CA LEU A 431 -15.50 8.07 9.47
C LEU A 431 -15.99 8.71 10.77
N PRO A 432 -15.14 9.46 11.48
CA PRO A 432 -14.65 10.73 10.99
C PRO A 432 -13.13 10.75 10.90
N ALA A 433 -12.64 10.95 9.68
CA ALA A 433 -11.26 11.26 9.38
C ALA A 433 -10.84 12.54 10.14
N THR A 434 -10.36 12.43 11.36
CA THR A 434 -9.82 13.61 12.05
C THR A 434 -8.63 14.13 11.25
N VAL A 435 -8.57 15.44 11.03
CA VAL A 435 -7.38 16.09 10.47
C VAL A 435 -6.25 15.83 11.45
N HIS A 436 -5.39 14.89 11.12
CA HIS A 436 -4.31 14.46 11.97
C HIS A 436 -3.13 15.45 11.92
N ALA A 437 -2.85 15.96 10.73
CA ALA A 437 -1.86 17.00 10.52
C ALA A 437 -2.20 17.82 9.28
N ARG A 438 -1.71 19.06 9.29
CA ARG A 438 -1.72 19.96 8.14
C ARG A 438 -0.34 20.57 8.02
N TYR A 439 0.18 20.56 6.81
CA TYR A 439 1.43 21.23 6.47
C TYR A 439 1.20 22.20 5.34
N GLU A 440 1.72 23.41 5.52
CA GLU A 440 1.75 24.45 4.52
C GLU A 440 3.20 24.85 4.30
N TRP A 441 3.57 25.00 3.05
CA TRP A 441 4.86 25.49 2.62
C TRP A 441 4.70 26.89 2.06
N GLN A 442 5.66 27.75 2.38
CA GLN A 442 5.68 29.14 1.89
C GLN A 442 6.14 29.23 0.43
N ASP A 443 6.86 28.22 -0.04
CA ASP A 443 7.48 28.22 -1.36
C ASP A 443 6.55 27.73 -2.46
N ARG A 444 6.93 28.02 -3.71
CA ARG A 444 6.30 27.49 -4.92
C ARG A 444 6.53 25.99 -5.09
N GLU A 445 6.81 25.21 -4.06
CA GLU A 445 7.01 23.77 -4.19
C GLU A 445 5.66 23.03 -4.14
N ALA A 446 5.51 21.94 -4.90
CA ALA A 446 4.32 21.10 -4.83
C ALA A 446 4.72 19.74 -4.21
N PRO A 447 4.05 19.26 -3.15
CA PRO A 447 4.39 17.99 -2.55
C PRO A 447 3.84 16.81 -3.38
N ILE A 448 4.59 15.71 -3.39
CA ILE A 448 4.13 14.39 -3.82
C ILE A 448 4.30 13.47 -2.63
N ILE A 449 3.24 12.75 -2.28
CA ILE A 449 3.21 11.92 -1.09
C ILE A 449 3.27 10.45 -1.50
N PHE A 450 4.21 9.74 -0.89
CA PHE A 450 4.31 8.28 -0.93
C PHE A 450 3.74 7.78 0.40
N PRO A 451 2.44 7.42 0.42
CA PRO A 451 1.72 7.22 1.67
C PRO A 451 2.12 5.90 2.31
N GLY A 452 2.53 5.94 3.58
CA GLY A 452 2.47 4.78 4.47
C GLY A 452 1.43 4.99 5.56
N ALA A 453 1.06 3.91 6.24
CA ALA A 453 0.20 3.98 7.42
C ALA A 453 0.90 4.74 8.56
N TYR A 454 2.19 4.48 8.77
CA TYR A 454 2.94 5.02 9.91
C TYR A 454 4.04 6.00 9.49
N HIS A 455 4.63 5.76 8.32
CA HIS A 455 5.71 6.57 7.78
C HIS A 455 5.41 6.90 6.32
N SER A 456 5.54 8.16 5.95
CA SER A 456 5.38 8.60 4.57
C SER A 456 6.64 9.34 4.13
N ILE A 457 6.92 9.29 2.84
CA ILE A 457 7.89 10.19 2.21
C ILE A 457 7.13 11.27 1.45
N VAL A 458 7.56 12.51 1.60
CA VAL A 458 7.05 13.66 0.86
C VAL A 458 8.19 14.15 -0.04
N ALA A 459 8.01 14.08 -1.35
CA ALA A 459 8.92 14.67 -2.31
C ALA A 459 8.43 16.07 -2.71
N MET A 460 9.24 17.09 -2.45
CA MET A 460 8.97 18.45 -2.88
C MET A 460 9.44 18.62 -4.32
N ARG A 461 8.58 19.11 -5.21
CA ARG A 461 8.93 19.34 -6.62
C ARG A 461 8.76 20.79 -7.05
N SER A 462 9.53 21.19 -8.06
CA SER A 462 9.32 22.46 -8.77
C SER A 462 8.11 22.34 -9.72
N PRO A 463 7.17 23.29 -9.72
CA PRO A 463 6.07 23.37 -10.68
C PRO A 463 6.46 24.15 -11.95
N PRO A 464 5.84 23.89 -13.11
CA PRO A 464 5.01 22.73 -13.48
C PRO A 464 5.86 21.51 -13.87
N PRO A 465 5.27 20.29 -13.90
CA PRO A 465 6.00 19.08 -14.29
C PRO A 465 6.52 19.21 -15.73
N GLN A 466 7.75 18.76 -15.98
CA GLN A 466 8.33 18.68 -17.32
C GLN A 466 8.04 17.29 -17.91
N PRO A 467 7.09 17.13 -18.84
CA PRO A 467 6.53 15.82 -19.20
C PRO A 467 7.57 14.81 -19.71
N LEU A 468 8.62 15.28 -20.39
CA LEU A 468 9.66 14.40 -20.96
C LEU A 468 10.77 14.04 -19.97
N ARG A 469 10.95 14.82 -18.90
CA ARG A 469 12.08 14.70 -17.96
C ARG A 469 11.66 14.16 -16.59
N GLY A 470 10.42 13.69 -16.44
CA GLY A 470 9.90 13.29 -15.13
C GLY A 470 9.78 14.48 -14.18
N ILE A 471 9.79 14.21 -12.89
CA ILE A 471 9.50 15.18 -11.84
C ILE A 471 10.81 15.68 -11.23
N SER A 472 11.07 16.98 -11.29
CA SER A 472 12.21 17.61 -10.61
C SER A 472 11.97 17.61 -9.10
N VAL A 473 12.59 16.67 -8.39
CA VAL A 473 12.49 16.56 -6.93
C VAL A 473 13.60 17.40 -6.30
N LEU A 474 13.20 18.46 -5.62
CA LEU A 474 14.09 19.43 -4.99
C LEU A 474 14.59 18.92 -3.64
N GLN A 475 13.68 18.30 -2.88
CA GLN A 475 13.91 17.86 -1.52
C GLN A 475 13.03 16.66 -1.17
N LEU A 476 13.53 15.78 -0.30
CA LEU A 476 12.75 14.73 0.33
C LEU A 476 12.51 15.08 1.80
N CYS A 477 11.31 14.76 2.28
CA CYS A 477 10.93 14.85 3.68
C CYS A 477 10.40 13.49 4.13
N ALA A 478 10.80 13.06 5.32
CA ALA A 478 10.25 11.95 6.05
C ALA A 478 9.17 12.47 7.02
N TYR A 479 7.97 11.95 6.88
CA TYR A 479 6.81 12.28 7.68
C TYR A 479 6.38 11.08 8.51
N ARG A 480 6.13 11.27 9.81
CA ARG A 480 5.73 10.22 10.74
C ARG A 480 4.33 10.48 11.29
N THR A 481 3.47 9.47 11.23
CA THR A 481 2.14 9.47 11.82
C THR A 481 2.24 9.15 13.32
N GLU A 482 2.49 10.18 14.15
CA GLU A 482 2.92 10.01 15.55
C GLU A 482 1.84 9.69 16.61
N SER A 483 0.65 9.21 16.25
CA SER A 483 -0.38 8.84 17.25
C SER A 483 -0.35 7.38 17.70
N TYR A 484 0.41 6.51 17.05
CA TYR A 484 0.50 5.09 17.44
C TYR A 484 1.82 4.82 18.16
N GLU A 485 1.82 5.00 19.49
CA GLU A 485 2.64 4.14 20.33
C GLU A 485 2.07 2.73 20.14
N PHE A 486 2.78 1.87 19.42
CA PHE A 486 2.36 0.50 19.20
C PHE A 486 2.04 -0.12 20.57
N SER A 487 0.75 -0.28 20.86
CA SER A 487 0.31 -1.02 22.03
C SER A 487 0.50 -2.48 21.67
N GLY A 488 1.70 -3.02 21.95
CA GLY A 488 1.73 -4.38 22.47
C GLY A 488 0.70 -4.49 23.60
N PRO A 489 0.07 -5.65 23.81
CA PRO A 489 -1.13 -5.82 24.64
C PRO A 489 -1.03 -4.96 25.90
N LYS A 490 -1.82 -3.87 25.95
CA LYS A 490 -1.79 -2.95 27.10
C LYS A 490 -2.36 -3.61 28.36
N ASP A 491 -3.02 -4.76 28.24
CA ASP A 491 -3.71 -5.40 29.34
C ASP A 491 -3.42 -6.92 29.42
N ILE A 492 -2.48 -7.31 30.29
CA ILE A 492 -2.68 -8.51 31.11
C ILE A 492 -3.48 -8.17 32.39
N ASN A 493 -3.74 -6.88 32.63
CA ASN A 493 -4.69 -6.46 33.66
C ASN A 493 -5.98 -6.00 33.00
N TYR A 494 -6.92 -6.94 32.85
CA TYR A 494 -8.34 -6.70 32.66
C TYR A 494 -8.82 -5.56 33.58
N TYR A 495 -8.82 -4.33 33.09
CA TYR A 495 -9.72 -3.30 33.60
C TYR A 495 -11.00 -3.42 32.79
N ASN A 496 -12.09 -3.68 33.52
CA ASN A 496 -13.43 -3.84 32.99
C ASN A 496 -14.14 -2.49 33.14
N PRO A 497 -14.13 -1.58 32.15
CA PRO A 497 -15.10 -0.51 32.13
C PRO A 497 -16.43 -1.15 31.73
N ARG A 498 -17.33 -1.30 32.70
CA ARG A 498 -18.76 -1.44 32.40
C ARG A 498 -19.17 -0.21 31.59
N SER A 499 -19.42 -0.38 30.30
CA SER A 499 -20.18 0.55 29.48
C SER A 499 -21.38 -0.20 28.92
N ASP A 500 -22.55 0.06 29.51
CA ASP A 500 -23.87 -0.31 28.97
C ASP A 500 -24.23 0.61 27.79
N ASP A 501 -23.36 0.72 26.79
CA ASP A 501 -23.67 1.40 25.53
C ASP A 501 -23.92 0.31 24.48
N ALA A 502 -25.19 0.00 24.29
CA ALA A 502 -25.64 -0.83 23.18
C ALA A 502 -25.17 -0.19 21.87
N LEU A 503 -24.60 -1.02 20.99
CA LEU A 503 -24.32 -0.64 19.60
C LEU A 503 -25.59 -0.05 18.99
N PRO A 504 -25.56 1.15 18.37
CA PRO A 504 -26.71 1.66 17.66
C PRO A 504 -27.06 0.67 16.55
N GLY A 505 -28.33 0.25 16.52
CA GLY A 505 -28.89 -0.54 15.43
C GLY A 505 -28.70 0.19 14.11
N SER A 506 -28.42 -0.57 13.06
CA SER A 506 -28.05 -0.16 11.70
C SER A 506 -29.14 0.58 10.90
N ASP A 507 -30.11 1.25 11.54
CA ASP A 507 -31.27 1.87 10.89
C ASP A 507 -31.21 3.40 10.79
N GLU A 508 -30.14 4.05 11.27
CA GLU A 508 -29.93 5.48 11.02
C GLU A 508 -29.32 5.67 9.62
N MET A 509 -30.17 5.99 8.64
CA MET A 509 -29.73 6.41 7.31
C MET A 509 -28.75 7.58 7.42
N GLY A 510 -27.64 7.48 6.68
CA GLY A 510 -26.42 8.30 6.75
C GLY A 510 -26.59 9.71 7.34
N VAL A 511 -26.11 9.88 8.57
CA VAL A 511 -25.98 11.19 9.19
C VAL A 511 -24.80 11.91 8.52
N ASP A 512 -25.04 13.09 7.94
CA ASP A 512 -23.94 13.99 7.55
C ASP A 512 -23.18 14.35 8.83
N ILE A 513 -21.94 13.88 8.92
CA ILE A 513 -21.03 14.23 10.00
C ILE A 513 -20.22 15.41 9.48
N PRO A 514 -20.60 16.67 9.78
CA PRO A 514 -19.79 17.80 9.40
C PRO A 514 -18.40 17.56 9.97
N MET A 515 -17.41 17.46 9.09
CA MET A 515 -16.02 17.31 9.49
C MET A 515 -15.57 18.64 10.06
N ALA A 516 -15.90 18.87 11.33
CA ALA A 516 -15.44 20.02 12.07
C ALA A 516 -13.91 19.98 12.02
N ILE A 517 -13.31 20.97 11.34
CA ILE A 517 -11.90 21.31 11.50
C ILE A 517 -11.80 21.95 12.89
N GLY A 518 -12.07 21.14 13.91
CA GLY A 518 -12.34 21.57 15.28
C GLY A 518 -11.07 22.09 15.93
N GLY A 519 -11.12 23.36 16.34
CA GLY A 519 -10.21 23.97 17.28
C GLY A 519 -8.81 24.26 16.74
N THR A 520 -8.43 25.54 16.77
CA THR A 520 -7.04 26.00 16.77
C THR A 520 -6.28 25.56 18.04
N GLU A 521 -6.49 24.33 18.53
CA GLU A 521 -5.47 23.69 19.34
C GLU A 521 -4.27 23.55 18.43
N SER A 522 -3.27 24.41 18.64
CA SER A 522 -1.92 24.39 18.05
C SER A 522 -1.71 23.13 17.21
N LEU A 523 -2.06 23.22 15.91
CA LEU A 523 -1.68 22.20 14.93
C LEU A 523 -0.19 22.04 15.13
N ARG A 524 0.22 20.97 15.81
CA ARG A 524 1.61 20.79 16.20
C ARG A 524 2.36 20.82 14.87
N ASN A 525 3.23 21.80 14.68
CA ASN A 525 4.25 21.77 13.64
C ASN A 525 5.14 20.56 13.96
N ARG A 526 4.67 19.37 13.60
CA ARG A 526 5.41 18.13 13.85
C ARG A 526 6.61 18.15 12.92
N ALA A 527 7.77 17.81 13.44
CA ALA A 527 9.01 17.96 12.68
C ALA A 527 9.02 16.95 11.52
N MET A 528 8.81 17.44 10.29
CA MET A 528 9.25 16.73 9.10
C MET A 528 10.77 16.60 9.19
N LYS A 529 11.29 15.42 8.85
CA LYS A 529 12.74 15.17 8.84
C LYS A 529 13.23 15.23 7.40
N TYR A 530 14.40 15.80 7.17
CA TYR A 530 14.93 15.97 5.81
C TYR A 530 16.10 15.03 5.56
N PRO A 531 15.87 13.80 5.03
CA PRO A 531 16.93 12.81 4.90
C PRO A 531 18.10 13.33 4.08
N ALA A 532 19.30 13.10 4.60
CA ALA A 532 20.51 13.37 3.84
C ALA A 532 20.56 12.41 2.64
N LEU A 533 20.82 12.97 1.46
CA LEU A 533 20.90 12.24 0.20
C LEU A 533 22.34 12.29 -0.31
N PRO A 534 22.85 11.23 -0.98
CA PRO A 534 24.08 11.34 -1.74
C PRO A 534 23.98 12.48 -2.76
N ASP A 535 24.99 13.35 -2.83
CA ASP A 535 24.95 14.57 -3.65
C ASP A 535 24.63 14.31 -5.12
N LEU A 536 25.24 13.27 -5.71
CA LEU A 536 25.01 12.87 -7.09
C LEU A 536 23.56 12.42 -7.34
N LEU A 537 22.96 11.72 -6.36
CA LEU A 537 21.57 11.30 -6.44
C LEU A 537 20.65 12.51 -6.31
N ALA A 538 20.89 13.40 -5.34
CA ALA A 538 20.12 14.62 -5.17
C ALA A 538 20.16 15.51 -6.43
N GLN A 539 21.33 15.66 -7.06
CA GLN A 539 21.46 16.38 -8.34
C GLN A 539 20.67 15.70 -9.46
N SER A 540 20.74 14.37 -9.57
CA SER A 540 20.00 13.60 -10.57
C SER A 540 18.48 13.71 -10.39
N MET A 541 18.01 13.65 -9.13
CA MET A 541 16.59 13.85 -8.79
C MET A 541 16.08 15.24 -9.15
N ARG A 542 16.89 16.29 -8.96
CA ARG A 542 16.57 17.67 -9.39
C ARG A 542 16.50 17.81 -10.91
N GLN A 543 17.31 17.06 -11.66
CA GLN A 543 17.24 17.02 -13.12
C GLN A 543 16.02 16.26 -13.63
N GLY A 544 15.49 15.33 -12.83
CA GLY A 544 14.27 14.62 -13.12
C GLY A 544 14.22 13.25 -12.45
N THR A 545 13.06 12.92 -11.89
CA THR A 545 12.76 11.63 -11.26
C THR A 545 11.57 11.00 -11.98
N ARG A 546 11.74 9.78 -12.47
CA ARG A 546 10.70 9.07 -13.25
C ARG A 546 9.78 8.27 -12.36
N SER A 547 10.36 7.55 -11.41
CA SER A 547 9.62 6.72 -10.48
C SER A 547 10.22 6.80 -9.09
N LEU A 548 9.31 6.78 -8.11
CA LEU A 548 9.60 6.77 -6.69
C LEU A 548 8.62 5.80 -6.05
N GLN A 549 9.13 4.93 -5.18
CA GLN A 549 8.29 4.02 -4.41
C GLN A 549 8.87 3.86 -3.01
N PHE A 550 8.04 4.09 -1.99
CA PHE A 550 8.41 3.88 -0.60
C PHE A 550 7.85 2.55 -0.09
N ASP A 551 8.70 1.76 0.54
CA ASP A 551 8.36 0.58 1.34
C ASP A 551 8.48 0.96 2.81
N GLU A 552 7.35 1.29 3.43
CA GLU A 552 7.32 1.72 4.84
C GLU A 552 7.73 0.62 5.82
N TRP A 553 7.64 -0.64 5.38
CA TRP A 553 7.82 -1.80 6.26
C TRP A 553 9.28 -2.09 6.54
N LEU A 554 10.13 -1.90 5.53
CA LEU A 554 11.58 -2.08 5.66
C LEU A 554 12.34 -0.77 5.56
N GLY A 555 11.63 0.36 5.44
CA GLY A 555 12.23 1.67 5.30
C GLY A 555 13.10 1.76 4.06
N ARG A 556 12.58 1.37 2.90
CA ARG A 556 13.31 1.46 1.62
C ARG A 556 12.63 2.44 0.69
N LEU A 557 13.39 3.39 0.14
CA LEU A 557 12.93 4.26 -0.93
C LEU A 557 13.65 3.89 -2.23
N PHE A 558 12.88 3.46 -3.22
CA PHE A 558 13.34 3.14 -4.57
C PHE A 558 13.20 4.39 -5.44
N ILE A 559 14.25 4.72 -6.18
CA ILE A 559 14.34 5.94 -6.97
C ILE A 559 14.89 5.61 -8.36
N VAL A 560 14.20 6.07 -9.39
CA VAL A 560 14.66 6.03 -10.79
C VAL A 560 14.72 7.46 -11.29
N THR A 561 15.89 7.90 -11.71
CA THR A 561 16.10 9.25 -12.23
C THR A 561 15.98 9.27 -13.75
N SER A 562 15.73 10.45 -14.32
CA SER A 562 15.55 10.60 -15.76
C SER A 562 16.84 10.52 -16.55
N ASN A 563 17.97 10.82 -15.91
CA ASN A 563 19.32 10.74 -16.49
C ASN A 563 19.94 9.34 -16.36
N ASP A 564 19.42 8.49 -15.48
CA ASP A 564 19.87 7.11 -15.27
C ASP A 564 18.65 6.17 -15.18
N PRO A 565 17.86 6.05 -16.25
CA PRO A 565 16.57 5.36 -16.20
C PRO A 565 16.66 3.84 -16.17
N ASP A 566 17.86 3.31 -16.41
CA ASP A 566 18.16 1.89 -16.39
C ASP A 566 18.76 1.49 -15.04
N THR A 567 18.78 2.37 -14.04
CA THR A 567 19.29 2.09 -12.70
C THR A 567 18.23 2.36 -11.65
N ILE A 568 18.09 1.45 -10.69
CA ILE A 568 17.30 1.67 -9.48
C ILE A 568 18.24 2.01 -8.33
N HIS A 569 18.08 3.21 -7.79
CA HIS A 569 18.75 3.67 -6.58
C HIS A 569 17.89 3.32 -5.36
N VAL A 570 18.53 2.82 -4.29
CA VAL A 570 17.84 2.43 -3.06
C VAL A 570 18.46 3.16 -1.87
N LEU A 571 17.60 3.85 -1.13
CA LEU A 571 17.90 4.39 0.20
C LEU A 571 17.24 3.48 1.23
N ASP A 572 18.04 2.90 2.13
CA ASP A 572 17.59 1.92 3.13
C ASP A 572 17.90 2.40 4.55
N TRP A 573 16.87 2.79 5.28
CA TRP A 573 16.99 3.27 6.67
C TRP A 573 17.17 2.15 7.69
N SER A 574 17.13 0.89 7.28
CA SER A 574 17.34 -0.25 8.19
C SER A 574 18.73 -0.87 8.09
N LEU A 575 19.55 -0.46 7.12
CA LEU A 575 20.95 -0.91 6.99
C LEU A 575 21.88 -0.29 8.03
#